data_AF-A9UVZ1-F1
#
_entry.id   AF-A9UVZ1-F1
#
_cell.length_a   1.000
_cell.length_b   1.000
_cell.length_c   1.000
_cell.angle_alpha   90.00
_cell.angle_beta   90.00
_cell.angle_gamma   90.00
#
_symmetry.space_group_name_H-M   'P 1'
#
loop_
_entity.id
_entity.type
_entity.pdbx_description
1 polymer ?
#
loop_
_entity_poly.entity_id
_entity_poly.type
_entity_poly.pdbx_seq_one_letter_code
_entity_poly.pdbx_strand_id
1 'polypeptide(L)'
;MVRKLKHHEQKLLKKVDFTERNRRTSEVMHRYHIQRREDYTKYQMGIIHSTKSLAACQRVTVSSICRRRLPVVAVRLKLAETVKQAVKLVEQGHIRVGPQTVTDPAFLVTRRMEDFVTWVDASKMRRHVQKYNDKVCI
;
A
#
# COMPACT_ATOMS: atom_id res chain seq x y z
N MET A 1 24.08 28.75 -10.01
CA MET A 1 23.22 29.62 -10.85
C MET A 1 22.92 28.91 -12.15
N VAL A 2 21.66 28.84 -12.56
CA VAL A 2 21.22 28.08 -13.75
C VAL A 2 20.96 29.06 -14.90
N ARG A 3 21.45 28.75 -16.11
CA ARG A 3 21.24 29.54 -17.33
C ARG A 3 19.75 29.66 -17.64
N LYS A 4 19.31 30.85 -18.07
CA LYS A 4 17.92 31.11 -18.50
C LYS A 4 17.61 30.33 -19.79
N LEU A 5 16.62 29.45 -19.73
CA LEU A 5 16.23 28.54 -20.83
C LEU A 5 15.49 29.29 -21.94
N LYS A 6 15.67 28.85 -23.19
CA LYS A 6 14.97 29.39 -24.37
C LYS A 6 13.52 28.88 -24.43
N HIS A 7 12.64 29.59 -25.15
CA HIS A 7 11.21 29.27 -25.21
C HIS A 7 10.90 27.83 -25.66
N HIS A 8 11.64 27.28 -26.63
CA HIS A 8 11.46 25.88 -27.06
C HIS A 8 11.95 24.86 -26.01
N GLU A 9 13.03 25.17 -25.28
CA GLU A 9 13.54 24.34 -24.18
C GLU A 9 12.54 24.33 -23.01
N GLN A 10 11.94 25.49 -22.69
CA GLN A 10 10.90 25.61 -21.67
C GLN A 10 9.64 24.79 -22.01
N LYS A 11 9.26 24.71 -23.30
CA LYS A 11 8.11 23.92 -23.75
C LYS A 11 8.34 22.41 -23.61
N LEU A 12 9.58 21.94 -23.79
CA LEU A 12 9.98 20.55 -23.56
C LEU A 12 10.07 20.22 -22.07
N LEU A 13 10.57 21.15 -21.26
CA LEU A 13 10.76 20.98 -19.82
C LEU A 13 9.47 21.13 -19.00
N LYS A 14 8.39 21.72 -19.55
CA LYS A 14 7.05 21.74 -18.92
C LYS A 14 6.47 20.36 -18.60
N LYS A 15 6.96 19.28 -19.24
CA LYS A 15 6.55 17.90 -18.94
C LYS A 15 7.45 17.22 -17.90
N VAL A 16 8.61 17.81 -17.60
CA VAL A 16 9.66 17.20 -16.78
C VAL A 16 9.91 18.07 -15.56
N ASP A 17 8.93 18.12 -14.66
CA ASP A 17 9.14 18.69 -13.33
C ASP A 17 9.94 17.72 -12.46
N PHE A 18 11.24 17.98 -12.30
CA PHE A 18 12.12 17.19 -11.46
C PHE A 18 11.84 17.37 -9.95
N THR A 19 11.17 18.46 -9.57
CA THR A 19 11.00 18.93 -8.18
C THR A 19 9.75 18.39 -7.48
N GLU A 20 8.71 17.99 -8.21
CA GLU A 20 7.40 17.70 -7.61
C GLU A 20 7.31 16.37 -6.84
N ARG A 21 8.21 15.42 -7.12
CA ARG A 21 8.12 14.05 -6.57
C ARG A 21 8.13 13.97 -5.03
N ASN A 22 8.55 15.02 -4.31
CA ASN A 22 8.71 15.01 -2.85
C ASN A 22 7.99 16.15 -2.09
N ARG A 23 7.14 16.98 -2.71
CA ARG A 23 6.59 18.15 -2.01
C ARG A 23 5.75 17.76 -0.79
N ARG A 24 4.84 16.80 -0.96
CA ARG A 24 3.98 16.28 0.10
C ARG A 24 4.75 15.58 1.22
N THR A 25 5.84 14.88 0.91
CA THR A 25 6.64 14.18 1.92
C THR A 25 7.46 15.18 2.73
N SER A 26 8.06 16.18 2.07
CA SER A 26 8.79 17.27 2.72
C SER A 26 7.88 18.14 3.61
N GLU A 27 6.68 18.50 3.13
CA GLU A 27 5.68 19.26 3.90
C GLU A 27 5.25 18.51 5.17
N VAL A 28 4.99 17.20 5.08
CA VAL A 28 4.61 16.37 6.23
C VAL A 28 5.78 16.18 7.19
N MET A 29 7.01 15.97 6.68
CA MET A 29 8.20 15.87 7.53
C MET A 29 8.45 17.15 8.32
N HIS A 30 8.29 18.32 7.70
CA HIS A 30 8.47 19.60 8.37
C HIS A 30 7.36 19.87 9.40
N ARG A 31 6.08 19.64 9.04
CA ARG A 31 4.94 19.83 9.95
C ARG A 31 5.05 19.00 11.22
N TYR A 32 5.47 17.74 11.10
CA TYR A 32 5.55 16.80 12.23
C TYR A 32 6.96 16.63 12.79
N HIS A 33 7.93 17.48 12.41
CA HIS A 33 9.31 17.43 12.89
C HIS A 33 9.95 16.04 12.78
N ILE A 34 9.67 15.33 11.67
CA ILE A 34 10.26 14.01 11.41
C ILE A 34 11.72 14.23 11.00
N GLN A 35 12.65 13.90 11.91
CA GLN A 35 14.09 14.15 11.72
C GLN A 35 14.71 13.31 10.60
N ARG A 36 14.24 12.06 10.41
CA ARG A 36 14.79 11.14 9.42
C ARG A 36 13.75 10.73 8.39
N ARG A 37 14.10 10.83 7.12
CA ARG A 37 13.23 10.44 5.99
C ARG A 37 12.83 8.96 6.03
N GLU A 38 13.74 8.10 6.51
CA GLU A 38 13.50 6.66 6.63
C GLU A 38 12.28 6.33 7.50
N ASP A 39 12.05 7.11 8.56
CA ASP A 39 10.95 6.87 9.51
C ASP A 39 9.61 7.11 8.82
N TYR A 40 9.54 8.13 7.96
CA TYR A 40 8.37 8.39 7.15
C TYR A 40 8.11 7.26 6.14
N THR A 41 9.15 6.73 5.49
CA THR A 41 9.01 5.59 4.56
C THR A 41 8.55 4.32 5.30
N LYS A 42 9.13 4.01 6.46
CA LYS A 42 8.73 2.87 7.31
C LYS A 42 7.28 2.99 7.78
N TYR A 43 6.83 4.20 8.12
CA TYR A 43 5.43 4.48 8.47
C TYR A 43 4.49 4.31 7.28
N GLN A 44 4.87 4.83 6.11
CA GLN A 44 4.06 4.70 4.90
C GLN A 44 3.90 3.22 4.48
N MET A 45 4.94 2.41 4.65
CA MET A 45 4.89 0.96 4.43
C MET A 45 4.04 0.22 5.48
N GLY A 46 3.69 0.86 6.60
CA GLY A 46 2.90 0.28 7.68
C GLY A 46 3.69 -0.65 8.62
N ILE A 47 5.03 -0.57 8.59
CA ILE A 47 5.91 -1.36 9.47
C ILE A 47 5.85 -0.81 10.90
N ILE A 48 5.78 0.51 11.03
CA ILE A 48 5.59 1.22 12.29
C ILE A 48 4.19 1.87 12.32
N HIS A 49 3.57 1.87 13.49
CA HIS A 49 2.21 2.40 13.67
C HIS A 49 2.19 3.90 13.98
N SER A 50 3.32 4.47 14.43
CA SER A 50 3.43 5.87 14.83
C SER A 50 4.75 6.46 14.35
N THR A 51 4.70 7.73 13.93
CA THR A 51 5.88 8.55 13.60
C THR A 51 6.44 9.29 14.81
N LYS A 52 5.74 9.26 15.96
CA LYS A 52 6.07 10.09 17.13
C LYS A 52 7.24 9.56 17.95
N SER A 53 7.58 8.28 17.85
CA SER A 53 8.67 7.68 18.64
C SER A 53 9.73 7.04 17.76
N LEU A 54 10.95 7.57 17.82
CA LEU A 54 12.12 7.02 17.15
C LEU A 54 12.45 5.60 17.64
N ALA A 55 12.13 5.29 18.91
CA ALA A 55 12.31 3.96 19.50
C ALA A 55 11.54 2.85 18.75
N ALA A 56 10.40 3.17 18.14
CA ALA A 56 9.64 2.19 17.35
C ALA A 56 10.38 1.77 16.07
N CYS A 57 11.21 2.65 15.50
CA CYS A 57 12.02 2.34 14.32
C CYS A 57 13.20 1.42 14.62
N GLN A 58 13.75 1.47 15.83
CA GLN A 58 14.87 0.60 16.24
C GLN A 58 14.41 -0.83 16.54
N ARG A 59 13.17 -1.02 17.02
CA ARG A 59 12.62 -2.34 17.36
C ARG A 59 11.91 -3.05 16.21
N VAL A 60 12.19 -2.69 14.96
CA VAL A 60 11.56 -3.32 13.80
C VAL A 60 12.10 -4.74 13.64
N THR A 61 11.24 -5.72 13.90
CA THR A 61 11.54 -7.13 13.67
C THR A 61 11.09 -7.59 12.29
N VAL A 62 11.66 -8.70 11.80
CA VAL A 62 11.25 -9.37 10.55
C VAL A 62 9.75 -9.68 10.55
N SER A 63 9.20 -10.03 11.72
CA SER A 63 7.77 -10.28 11.91
C SER A 63 6.91 -9.07 11.53
N SER A 64 7.41 -7.84 11.70
CA SER A 64 6.70 -6.61 11.32
C SER A 64 6.54 -6.49 9.80
N ILE A 65 7.54 -6.97 9.05
CA ILE A 65 7.50 -7.02 7.59
C ILE A 65 6.57 -8.15 7.13
N CYS A 66 6.70 -9.35 7.71
CA CYS A 66 5.86 -10.50 7.37
C CYS A 66 4.36 -10.23 7.60
N ARG A 67 4.00 -9.43 8.62
CA ARG A 67 2.62 -9.00 8.87
C ARG A 67 2.03 -8.06 7.80
N ARG A 68 2.87 -7.47 6.94
CA ARG A 68 2.44 -6.63 5.80
C ARG A 68 2.31 -7.41 4.49
N ARG A 69 2.58 -8.73 4.48
CA ARG A 69 2.34 -9.57 3.31
C ARG A 69 0.85 -9.69 3.04
N LEU A 70 0.48 -9.70 1.76
CA LEU A 70 -0.92 -9.72 1.30
C LEU A 70 -1.78 -10.80 1.97
N PRO A 71 -1.33 -12.07 2.13
CA PRO A 71 -2.14 -13.09 2.79
C PRO A 71 -2.45 -12.77 4.26
N VAL A 72 -1.51 -12.17 4.99
CA VAL A 72 -1.70 -11.82 6.40
C VAL A 72 -2.65 -10.64 6.54
N VAL A 73 -2.52 -9.65 5.65
CA VAL A 73 -3.42 -8.50 5.58
C VAL A 73 -4.84 -8.94 5.20
N ALA A 74 -4.98 -9.87 4.25
CA ALA A 74 -6.27 -10.41 3.83
C ALA A 74 -7.02 -11.11 4.97
N VAL A 75 -6.32 -11.87 5.81
CA VAL A 75 -6.92 -12.49 7.01
C VAL A 75 -7.35 -11.44 8.04
N ARG A 76 -6.54 -10.39 8.23
CA ARG A 76 -6.89 -9.28 9.12
C ARG A 76 -8.15 -8.52 8.64
N LEU A 77 -8.31 -8.37 7.32
CA LEU A 77 -9.48 -7.79 6.66
C LEU A 77 -10.68 -8.75 6.56
N LYS A 78 -10.61 -9.94 7.15
CA LYS A 78 -11.68 -10.97 7.12
C LYS A 78 -12.06 -11.44 5.71
N LEU A 79 -11.14 -11.32 4.74
CA LEU A 79 -11.32 -11.91 3.40
C LEU A 79 -11.05 -13.42 3.37
N ALA A 80 -10.28 -13.91 4.34
CA ALA A 80 -9.98 -15.32 4.54
C ALA A 80 -9.93 -15.63 6.04
N GLU A 81 -10.23 -16.87 6.42
CA GLU A 81 -10.20 -17.29 7.82
C GLU A 81 -8.77 -17.62 8.28
N THR A 82 -7.98 -18.23 7.40
CA THR A 82 -6.62 -18.69 7.71
C THR A 82 -5.60 -18.17 6.70
N VAL A 83 -4.35 -18.03 7.14
CA VAL A 83 -3.25 -17.59 6.27
C VAL A 83 -3.00 -18.59 5.13
N LYS A 84 -3.12 -19.89 5.41
CA LYS A 84 -2.98 -20.95 4.38
C LYS A 84 -4.02 -20.82 3.28
N GLN A 85 -5.28 -20.55 3.65
CA GLN A 85 -6.35 -20.30 2.68
C GLN A 85 -6.08 -19.00 1.91
N ALA A 86 -5.66 -17.94 2.59
CA ALA A 86 -5.34 -16.67 1.95
C ALA A 86 -4.23 -16.81 0.90
N VAL A 87 -3.19 -17.60 1.17
CA VAL A 87 -2.12 -17.90 0.19
C VAL A 87 -2.70 -18.55 -1.06
N LYS A 88 -3.53 -19.59 -0.92
CA LYS A 88 -4.18 -20.25 -2.06
C LYS A 88 -5.04 -19.29 -2.88
N LEU A 89 -5.80 -18.42 -2.21
CA LEU A 89 -6.65 -17.42 -2.88
C LEU A 89 -5.83 -16.38 -3.66
N VAL A 90 -4.66 -15.99 -3.14
CA VAL A 90 -3.74 -15.09 -3.84
C VAL A 90 -3.10 -15.80 -5.03
N GLU A 91 -2.59 -17.02 -4.86
CA GLU A 91 -1.98 -17.81 -5.95
C GLU A 91 -2.96 -18.07 -7.10
N GLN A 92 -4.24 -18.28 -6.78
CA GLN A 92 -5.32 -18.43 -7.77
C GLN A 92 -5.75 -17.11 -8.42
N GLY A 93 -5.26 -15.96 -7.94
CA GLY A 93 -5.59 -14.64 -8.47
C GLY A 93 -7.01 -14.16 -8.12
N HIS A 94 -7.53 -14.55 -6.95
CA HIS A 94 -8.86 -14.09 -6.50
C HIS A 94 -8.83 -12.71 -5.83
N ILE A 95 -7.66 -12.24 -5.42
CA ILE A 95 -7.46 -10.97 -4.69
C ILE A 95 -6.77 -9.96 -5.60
N ARG A 96 -7.27 -8.72 -5.60
CA ARG A 96 -6.64 -7.56 -6.24
C ARG A 96 -6.33 -6.48 -5.22
N VAL A 97 -5.33 -5.67 -5.54
CA VAL A 97 -4.96 -4.47 -4.78
C VAL A 97 -5.12 -3.28 -5.72
N GLY A 98 -6.17 -2.49 -5.49
CA GLY A 98 -6.57 -1.45 -6.44
C GLY A 98 -6.96 -2.06 -7.80
N PRO A 99 -6.42 -1.58 -8.93
CA PRO A 99 -6.78 -2.08 -10.25
C PRO A 99 -6.09 -3.39 -10.63
N GLN A 100 -5.01 -3.78 -9.94
CA GLN A 100 -4.17 -4.91 -10.35
C GLN A 100 -4.47 -6.17 -9.53
N THR A 101 -4.67 -7.28 -10.24
CA THR A 101 -4.72 -8.63 -9.63
C THR A 101 -3.32 -9.04 -9.19
N VAL A 102 -3.20 -9.51 -7.95
CA VAL A 102 -1.92 -9.92 -7.37
C VAL A 102 -1.90 -11.44 -7.26
N THR A 103 -0.87 -12.06 -7.84
CA THR A 103 -0.64 -13.51 -7.78
C THR A 103 0.48 -13.90 -6.82
N ASP A 104 1.35 -12.95 -6.45
CA ASP A 104 2.48 -13.18 -5.54
C ASP A 104 2.09 -13.05 -4.06
N PRO A 105 2.16 -14.12 -3.24
CA PRO A 105 1.91 -14.06 -1.79
C PRO A 105 2.96 -13.28 -0.99
N ALA A 106 4.13 -12.99 -1.58
CA ALA A 106 5.16 -12.16 -0.96
C ALA A 106 4.89 -10.65 -1.14
N PHE A 107 3.87 -10.27 -1.92
CA PHE A 107 3.50 -8.88 -2.14
C PHE A 107 3.25 -8.14 -0.82
N LEU A 108 3.97 -7.03 -0.62
CA LEU A 108 3.84 -6.20 0.57
C LEU A 108 2.80 -5.10 0.35
N VAL A 109 1.75 -5.13 1.16
CA VAL A 109 0.69 -4.14 1.11
C VAL A 109 1.09 -2.94 1.98
N THR A 110 1.20 -1.77 1.37
CA THR A 110 1.45 -0.52 2.12
C THR A 110 0.19 -0.04 2.85
N ARG A 111 0.33 0.89 3.81
CA ARG A 111 -0.81 1.34 4.61
C ARG A 111 -1.94 1.96 3.79
N ARG A 112 -1.60 2.68 2.71
CA ARG A 112 -2.60 3.30 1.82
C ARG A 112 -3.23 2.32 0.84
N MET A 113 -2.52 1.24 0.51
CA MET A 113 -3.03 0.21 -0.42
C MET A 113 -3.99 -0.75 0.26
N GLU A 114 -3.96 -0.81 1.59
CA GLU A 114 -4.79 -1.72 2.40
C GLU A 114 -6.30 -1.52 2.16
N ASP A 115 -6.74 -0.27 2.02
CA ASP A 115 -8.14 0.08 1.75
C ASP A 115 -8.62 -0.40 0.37
N PHE A 116 -7.69 -0.69 -0.54
CA PHE A 116 -7.99 -1.11 -1.91
C PHE A 116 -7.85 -2.62 -2.11
N VAL A 117 -7.62 -3.40 -1.05
CA VAL A 117 -7.56 -4.86 -1.11
C VAL A 117 -8.98 -5.39 -1.23
N THR A 118 -9.33 -5.93 -2.39
CA THR A 118 -10.69 -6.41 -2.68
C THR A 118 -10.68 -7.70 -3.52
N TRP A 119 -11.84 -8.34 -3.63
CA TRP A 119 -12.02 -9.46 -4.57
C TRP A 119 -11.98 -8.98 -6.02
N VAL A 120 -11.35 -9.78 -6.88
CA VAL A 120 -11.46 -9.62 -8.34
C VAL A 120 -12.92 -9.77 -8.76
N ASP A 121 -13.39 -8.93 -9.69
CA ASP A 121 -14.80 -8.91 -10.14
C ASP A 121 -15.25 -10.27 -10.70
N ALA A 122 -14.35 -10.96 -11.43
CA ALA A 122 -14.60 -12.29 -12.00
C ALA A 122 -14.52 -13.45 -10.99
N SER A 123 -14.14 -13.17 -9.73
CA SER A 123 -13.92 -14.23 -8.75
C SER A 123 -15.20 -14.96 -8.36
N LYS A 124 -15.14 -16.30 -8.34
CA LYS A 124 -16.23 -17.15 -7.83
C LYS A 124 -16.52 -16.87 -6.35
N MET A 125 -15.49 -16.52 -5.57
CA MET A 125 -15.64 -16.16 -4.16
C MET A 125 -16.52 -14.94 -3.97
N ARG A 126 -16.33 -13.90 -4.80
CA ARG A 126 -17.19 -12.72 -4.76
C ARG A 126 -18.64 -13.05 -5.06
N ARG A 127 -18.89 -13.89 -6.08
CA ARG A 127 -20.26 -14.33 -6.41
C ARG A 127 -20.89 -15.11 -5.25
N HIS A 128 -20.12 -15.91 -4.53
CA HIS A 128 -20.60 -16.64 -3.36
C HIS A 128 -20.97 -15.69 -2.22
N VAL A 129 -20.11 -14.72 -1.91
CA VAL A 129 -20.36 -13.69 -0.89
C VAL A 129 -21.58 -12.84 -1.26
N GLN A 130 -21.71 -12.41 -2.51
CA GLN A 130 -22.86 -11.64 -2.98
C GLN A 130 -24.16 -12.42 -2.81
N LYS A 131 -24.18 -13.68 -3.27
CA LYS A 131 -25.35 -14.57 -3.11
C LYS A 131 -25.73 -14.80 -1.65
N TYR A 132 -24.75 -14.83 -0.75
CA TYR A 132 -25.01 -14.97 0.68
C TYR A 132 -25.64 -13.69 1.24
N ASN A 133 -25.08 -12.52 0.93
CA ASN A 133 -25.62 -11.24 1.38
C ASN A 133 -27.04 -11.00 0.85
N ASP A 134 -27.29 -11.30 -0.42
CA ASP A 134 -28.62 -11.17 -1.04
C ASP A 134 -29.67 -12.10 -0.36
N LYS A 135 -29.24 -13.23 0.23
CA LYS A 135 -30.13 -14.15 0.97
C LYS A 135 -30.38 -13.75 2.42
N VAL A 136 -29.48 -12.98 3.02
CA VAL A 136 -29.58 -12.52 4.41
C VAL A 136 -30.36 -11.20 4.50
N CYS A 137 -30.43 -10.44 3.41
CA CYS A 137 -31.16 -9.17 3.32
C CYS A 137 -32.63 -9.31 2.88
N ILE A 138 -33.21 -10.52 2.96
CA ILE A 138 -34.65 -10.78 2.74
C ILE A 138 -35.25 -11.28 4.05
#